data_AF-A0A7S1ZND6-F1
#
_entry.id   AF-A0A7S1ZND6-F1
#
_cell.length_a   1.000
_cell.length_b   1.000
_cell.length_c   1.000
_cell.angle_alpha   90.00
_cell.angle_beta   90.00
_cell.angle_gamma   90.00
#
_symmetry.space_group_name_H-M   'P 1'
#
loop_
_entity.id
_entity.type
_entity.pdbx_description
1 polymer ?
#
loop_
_entity_poly.entity_id
_entity_poly.type
_entity_poly.pdbx_seq_one_letter_code
_entity_poly.pdbx_strand_id
1 'polypeptide(L)'
;MAGYQVVWGVAPALHSPLMAVTNAISGMTAVGGMLLLAHGAQETASIIPDSPAHWMGAVATVLSFVNIAGGFLVSGKMLDLFRRPTDPEDYFELYGIPAAVLIGGLGAAAYAGIGNLGTTAGAVGIASAICCIAAIAGLANQQTARTGNVLGMAGVAFGLASTTADMSMAGAALPAFEQVGVLGGGGS
;
A
#
# COMPACT_ATOMS: atom_id res chain seq x y z
N MET A 1 6.97 3.63 -19.23
CA MET A 1 6.57 4.66 -20.22
C MET A 1 5.42 5.54 -19.71
N ALA A 2 4.35 4.99 -19.13
CA ALA A 2 3.24 5.77 -18.57
C ALA A 2 3.68 6.84 -17.54
N GLY A 3 4.64 6.54 -16.66
CA GLY A 3 5.09 7.47 -15.62
C GLY A 3 5.67 8.80 -16.12
N TYR A 4 6.36 8.83 -17.27
CA TYR A 4 6.92 10.07 -17.82
C TYR A 4 5.83 11.05 -18.26
N GLN A 5 4.79 10.54 -18.93
CA GLN A 5 3.66 11.35 -19.40
C GLN A 5 2.85 11.94 -18.24
N VAL A 6 2.78 11.20 -17.13
CA VAL A 6 2.00 11.58 -15.95
C VAL A 6 2.69 12.68 -15.13
N VAL A 7 4.02 12.69 -15.08
CA VAL A 7 4.78 13.68 -14.29
C VAL A 7 5.00 15.00 -15.04
N TRP A 8 5.00 14.98 -16.38
CA TRP A 8 5.32 16.15 -17.20
C TRP A 8 4.28 17.30 -17.13
N GLY A 9 3.07 17.01 -16.64
CA GLY A 9 1.96 17.98 -16.56
C GLY A 9 1.70 18.54 -15.15
N VAL A 10 2.59 18.31 -14.18
CA VAL A 10 2.36 18.69 -12.78
C VAL A 10 2.53 20.20 -12.57
N ALA A 11 1.56 20.83 -11.90
CA ALA A 11 1.66 22.24 -11.55
C ALA A 11 2.92 22.50 -10.66
N PRO A 12 3.70 23.58 -10.88
CA PRO A 12 4.93 23.84 -10.14
C PRO A 12 4.75 23.90 -8.62
N ALA A 13 3.58 24.36 -8.15
CA ALA A 13 3.23 24.41 -6.74
C ALA A 13 3.10 23.02 -6.08
N LEU A 14 2.97 21.96 -6.88
CA LEU A 14 2.76 20.59 -6.43
C LEU A 14 4.02 19.71 -6.51
N HIS A 15 5.19 20.23 -6.89
CA HIS A 15 6.41 19.43 -6.93
C HIS A 15 6.81 18.85 -5.57
N SER A 16 6.62 19.63 -4.48
CA SER A 16 6.90 19.17 -3.12
C SER A 16 5.97 18.05 -2.66
N PRO A 17 4.63 18.19 -2.77
CA PRO A 17 3.73 17.07 -2.45
C PRO A 17 3.87 15.89 -3.42
N LEU A 18 4.22 16.11 -4.70
CA LEU A 18 4.55 15.03 -5.64
C LEU A 18 5.74 14.20 -5.15
N MET A 19 6.79 14.86 -4.67
CA MET A 19 7.95 14.20 -4.09
C MET A 19 7.55 13.39 -2.84
N ALA A 20 6.66 13.92 -2.00
CA ALA A 20 6.18 13.22 -0.81
C ALA A 20 5.33 11.97 -1.16
N VAL A 21 4.40 12.07 -2.12
CA VAL A 21 3.56 10.93 -2.55
C VAL A 21 4.40 9.85 -3.24
N THR A 22 5.35 10.23 -4.10
CA THR A 22 6.25 9.26 -4.74
C THR A 22 7.17 8.58 -3.72
N ASN A 23 7.57 9.28 -2.66
CA ASN A 23 8.27 8.67 -1.53
C ASN A 23 7.36 7.73 -0.72
N ALA A 24 6.08 8.05 -0.54
CA ALA A 24 5.14 7.13 0.12
C ALA A 24 4.96 5.82 -0.69
N ILE A 25 4.80 5.95 -2.02
CA ILE A 25 4.63 4.82 -2.94
C ILE A 25 5.91 3.97 -3.02
N SER A 26 7.10 4.56 -2.89
CA SER A 26 8.35 3.79 -2.88
C SER A 26 8.44 2.80 -1.71
N GLY A 27 7.68 3.03 -0.63
CA GLY A 27 7.50 2.08 0.46
C GLY A 27 6.82 0.76 0.07
N MET A 28 6.37 0.61 -1.19
CA MET A 28 5.96 -0.68 -1.76
C MET A 28 7.08 -1.74 -1.75
N THR A 29 8.32 -1.38 -1.39
CA THR A 29 9.37 -2.33 -0.99
C THR A 29 8.93 -3.32 0.10
N ALA A 30 7.87 -2.99 0.86
CA ALA A 30 7.21 -3.90 1.79
C ALA A 30 6.84 -5.24 1.13
N VAL A 31 6.39 -5.23 -0.13
CA VAL A 31 6.04 -6.45 -0.87
C VAL A 31 7.22 -7.42 -0.96
N GLY A 32 8.43 -6.91 -1.20
CA GLY A 32 9.63 -7.73 -1.24
C GLY A 32 9.99 -8.34 0.11
N GLY A 33 9.86 -7.57 1.20
CA GLY A 33 10.06 -8.07 2.55
C GLY A 33 9.04 -9.13 2.95
N MET A 34 7.77 -8.91 2.61
CA MET A 34 6.67 -9.85 2.82
C MET A 34 6.87 -11.16 2.07
N LEU A 35 7.31 -11.13 0.81
CA LEU A 35 7.61 -12.33 0.03
C LEU A 35 8.83 -13.10 0.57
N LEU A 36 9.83 -12.42 1.12
CA LEU A 36 10.95 -13.06 1.80
C LEU A 36 10.50 -13.79 3.08
N LEU A 37 9.56 -13.20 3.83
CA LEU A 37 8.94 -13.83 4.99
C LEU A 37 8.06 -15.02 4.61
N ALA A 38 7.39 -14.94 3.45
CA ALA A 38 6.59 -16.03 2.93
C ALA A 38 7.42 -17.27 2.55
N HIS A 39 8.65 -17.05 2.09
CA HIS A 39 9.55 -18.12 1.64
C HIS A 39 10.05 -18.95 2.82
N GLY A 40 9.76 -20.26 2.83
CA GLY A 40 10.27 -21.19 3.84
C GLY A 40 9.53 -21.15 5.19
N ALA A 41 8.44 -20.39 5.31
CA ALA A 41 7.63 -20.32 6.53
C ALA A 41 6.95 -21.65 6.92
N GLN A 42 6.78 -22.58 5.97
CA GLN A 42 6.14 -23.87 6.20
C GLN A 42 6.97 -24.85 7.05
N GLU A 43 8.29 -24.64 7.16
CA GLU A 43 9.19 -25.51 7.92
C GLU A 43 9.40 -25.02 9.36
N THR A 44 9.09 -23.76 9.65
CA THR A 44 9.47 -23.14 10.92
C THR A 44 8.30 -22.32 11.48
N ALA A 45 7.46 -22.98 12.27
CA ALA A 45 6.34 -22.38 13.01
C ALA A 45 6.84 -21.60 14.25
N SER A 46 7.89 -20.80 14.07
CA SER A 46 8.53 -20.02 15.12
C SER A 46 8.17 -18.54 14.97
N ILE A 47 7.80 -17.95 16.11
CA ILE A 47 7.44 -16.53 16.26
C ILE A 47 8.67 -15.63 16.00
N ILE A 48 9.88 -16.20 16.06
CA ILE A 48 11.16 -15.51 15.86
C ILE A 48 11.66 -15.82 14.45
N PRO A 49 12.18 -14.84 13.70
CA PRO A 49 12.74 -15.10 12.39
C PRO A 49 13.94 -16.08 12.50
N ASP A 50 13.82 -17.25 11.87
CA ASP A 50 14.77 -18.36 12.05
C ASP A 50 15.98 -18.26 11.11
N SER A 51 15.88 -17.44 10.05
CA SER A 51 16.93 -17.20 9.06
C SER A 51 17.35 -15.72 9.04
N PRO A 52 18.63 -15.41 8.74
CA PRO A 52 19.05 -14.04 8.43
C PRO A 52 18.19 -13.37 7.35
N ALA A 53 17.67 -14.15 6.40
CA ALA A 53 16.78 -13.66 5.36
C ALA A 53 15.42 -13.20 5.92
N HIS A 54 14.85 -13.93 6.88
CA HIS A 54 13.59 -13.54 7.54
C HIS A 54 13.78 -12.30 8.41
N TRP A 55 14.90 -12.18 9.11
CA TRP A 55 15.26 -10.96 9.84
C TRP A 55 15.32 -9.73 8.92
N MET A 56 16.01 -9.85 7.79
CA MET A 56 16.08 -8.78 6.80
C MET A 56 14.70 -8.48 6.19
N GLY A 57 13.90 -9.50 5.90
CA GLY A 57 12.54 -9.36 5.39
C GLY A 57 11.62 -8.62 6.38
N ALA A 58 11.67 -8.98 7.66
CA ALA A 58 10.84 -8.35 8.69
C ALA A 58 11.24 -6.89 8.92
N VAL A 59 12.54 -6.59 9.05
CA VAL A 59 13.04 -5.21 9.19
C VAL A 59 12.70 -4.38 7.95
N ALA A 60 12.91 -4.93 6.74
CA ALA A 60 12.55 -4.24 5.50
C ALA A 60 11.06 -3.93 5.45
N THR A 61 10.21 -4.86 5.89
CA THR A 61 8.75 -4.67 5.94
C THR A 61 8.37 -3.56 6.93
N VAL A 62 8.91 -3.56 8.15
CA VAL A 62 8.65 -2.51 9.17
C VAL A 62 9.08 -1.13 8.66
N LEU A 63 10.31 -1.00 8.15
CA LEU A 63 10.80 0.28 7.62
C LEU A 63 9.98 0.78 6.43
N SER A 64 9.53 -0.15 5.58
CA SER A 64 8.65 0.16 4.45
C SER A 64 7.29 0.68 4.93
N PHE A 65 6.69 0.09 5.96
CA PHE A 65 5.44 0.59 6.56
C PHE A 65 5.60 1.98 7.18
N VAL A 66 6.73 2.27 7.83
CA VAL A 66 7.04 3.62 8.32
C VAL A 66 7.09 4.62 7.16
N ASN A 67 7.69 4.26 6.03
CA ASN A 67 7.76 5.12 4.85
C ASN A 67 6.39 5.35 4.21
N ILE A 68 5.55 4.31 4.11
CA ILE A 68 4.17 4.41 3.61
C ILE A 68 3.35 5.36 4.51
N ALA A 69 3.31 5.07 5.81
CA ALA A 69 2.51 5.84 6.77
C ALA A 69 3.01 7.29 6.86
N GLY A 70 4.31 7.51 7.05
CA GLY A 70 4.90 8.84 7.13
C GLY A 70 4.73 9.63 5.83
N GLY A 71 4.94 8.98 4.68
CA GLY A 71 4.81 9.61 3.37
C GLY A 71 3.40 10.12 3.08
N PHE A 72 2.37 9.29 3.31
CA PHE A 72 0.98 9.70 3.08
C PHE A 72 0.48 10.72 4.11
N LEU A 73 0.92 10.62 5.38
CA LEU A 73 0.59 11.61 6.42
C LEU A 73 1.16 13.00 6.08
N VAL A 74 2.43 13.06 5.67
CA VAL A 74 3.07 14.33 5.29
C VAL A 74 2.44 14.88 4.02
N SER A 75 2.18 14.02 3.01
CA SER A 75 1.51 14.43 1.77
C SER A 75 0.13 15.03 2.04
N GLY A 76 -0.66 14.41 2.93
CA GLY A 76 -1.96 14.95 3.35
C GLY A 76 -1.82 16.36 3.96
N LYS A 77 -0.91 16.52 4.93
CA LYS A 77 -0.65 17.83 5.55
C LYS A 77 -0.21 18.90 4.56
N MET A 78 0.63 18.54 3.58
CA MET A 78 1.06 19.46 2.52
C MET A 78 -0.11 19.89 1.62
N LEU A 79 -1.03 18.97 1.32
CA LEU A 79 -2.21 19.26 0.50
C LEU A 79 -3.26 20.08 1.25
N ASP A 80 -3.35 19.94 2.57
CA ASP A 80 -4.25 20.73 3.41
C ASP A 80 -3.86 22.23 3.42
N LEU A 81 -2.58 22.56 3.20
CA LEU A 81 -2.14 23.96 3.06
C LEU A 81 -2.76 24.68 1.85
N PHE A 82 -3.26 23.95 0.85
CA PHE A 82 -3.91 24.52 -0.33
C PHE A 82 -5.42 24.68 -0.17
N ARG A 83 -6.00 24.18 0.92
CA ARG A 83 -7.44 24.26 1.18
C ARG A 83 -7.84 25.69 1.54
N ARG A 84 -8.86 26.22 0.85
CA ARG A 84 -9.47 27.48 1.24
C ARG A 84 -10.60 27.23 2.25
N PRO A 85 -10.83 28.14 3.21
CA PRO A 85 -11.93 28.01 4.17
C PRO A 85 -13.33 27.93 3.54
N THR A 86 -13.48 28.35 2.29
CA THR A 86 -14.73 28.34 1.52
C THR A 86 -14.90 27.10 0.65
N ASP A 87 -13.90 26.21 0.58
CA ASP A 87 -14.00 24.99 -0.23
C ASP A 87 -14.95 23.99 0.45
N PRO A 88 -15.76 23.24 -0.33
CA PRO A 88 -16.68 22.23 0.21
C PRO A 88 -15.93 21.20 1.09
N GLU A 89 -16.66 20.59 2.02
CA GLU A 89 -16.09 19.55 2.86
C GLU A 89 -15.72 18.32 2.02
N ASP A 90 -14.42 18.01 1.97
CA ASP A 90 -13.93 16.79 1.34
C ASP A 90 -14.26 15.59 2.23
N TYR A 91 -15.19 14.74 1.78
CA TYR A 91 -15.54 13.50 2.45
C TYR A 91 -14.49 12.42 2.17
N PHE A 92 -13.38 12.48 2.90
CA PHE A 92 -12.30 11.47 2.82
C PHE A 92 -12.82 10.04 3.02
N GLU A 93 -13.79 9.86 3.93
CA GLU A 93 -14.45 8.58 4.18
C GLU A 93 -15.14 8.00 2.92
N LEU A 94 -15.72 8.86 2.07
CA LEU A 94 -16.40 8.44 0.85
C LEU A 94 -15.41 7.94 -0.21
N TYR A 95 -14.23 8.55 -0.31
CA TYR A 95 -13.17 8.12 -1.22
C TYR A 95 -12.47 6.83 -0.77
N GLY A 96 -12.56 6.47 0.51
CA GLY A 96 -12.06 5.20 1.04
C GLY A 96 -12.96 3.98 0.72
N ILE A 97 -14.23 4.20 0.36
CA ILE A 97 -15.20 3.14 0.06
C ILE A 97 -14.73 2.18 -1.05
N PRO A 98 -14.30 2.62 -2.25
CA PRO A 98 -13.84 1.70 -3.28
C PRO A 98 -12.63 0.86 -2.82
N ALA A 99 -11.76 1.44 -1.98
CA ALA A 99 -10.65 0.71 -1.39
C ALA A 99 -11.13 -0.36 -0.41
N ALA A 100 -12.02 0.02 0.50
CA ALA A 100 -12.61 -0.89 1.48
C ALA A 100 -13.43 -2.02 0.82
N VAL A 101 -14.20 -1.70 -0.23
CA VAL A 101 -15.00 -2.67 -0.99
C VAL A 101 -14.11 -3.69 -1.69
N LEU A 102 -13.01 -3.25 -2.31
CA LEU A 102 -12.14 -4.14 -3.05
C LEU A 102 -11.30 -5.02 -2.12
N ILE A 103 -10.81 -4.49 -1.00
CA ILE A 103 -10.10 -5.26 0.04
C ILE A 103 -11.06 -6.24 0.74
N GLY A 104 -12.25 -5.76 1.13
CA GLY A 104 -13.28 -6.59 1.74
C GLY A 104 -13.79 -7.67 0.80
N GLY A 105 -13.93 -7.36 -0.49
CA GLY A 105 -14.29 -8.31 -1.54
C GLY A 105 -13.22 -9.38 -1.75
N LEU A 106 -11.93 -9.02 -1.72
CA LEU A 106 -10.83 -9.98 -1.78
C LEU A 106 -10.81 -10.90 -0.55
N GLY A 107 -10.97 -10.34 0.66
CA GLY A 107 -11.03 -11.12 1.89
C GLY A 107 -12.25 -12.06 1.95
N ALA A 108 -13.41 -11.59 1.49
CA ALA A 108 -14.61 -12.41 1.38
C ALA A 108 -14.44 -13.52 0.34
N ALA A 109 -13.81 -13.24 -0.80
CA ALA A 109 -13.50 -14.25 -1.82
C ALA A 109 -12.51 -15.31 -1.31
N ALA A 110 -11.49 -14.88 -0.55
CA ALA A 110 -10.54 -15.78 0.09
C ALA A 110 -11.21 -16.68 1.15
N TYR A 111 -12.07 -16.10 2.01
CA TYR A 111 -12.77 -16.84 3.06
C TYR A 111 -13.83 -17.80 2.50
N ALA A 112 -14.57 -17.38 1.47
CA ALA A 112 -15.62 -18.20 0.87
C ALA A 112 -15.07 -19.26 -0.10
N GLY A 113 -13.76 -19.24 -0.40
CA GLY A 113 -13.14 -20.14 -1.39
C GLY A 113 -13.73 -19.97 -2.80
N ILE A 114 -14.31 -18.80 -3.10
CA ILE A 114 -15.00 -18.53 -4.36
C ILE A 114 -13.99 -18.00 -5.37
N GLY A 115 -13.73 -18.79 -6.41
CA GLY A 115 -12.87 -18.41 -7.52
C GLY A 115 -11.40 -18.77 -7.32
N ASN A 116 -10.60 -18.59 -8.38
CA ASN A 116 -9.17 -18.86 -8.33
C ASN A 116 -8.46 -17.65 -7.70
N LEU A 117 -8.14 -17.76 -6.40
CA LEU A 117 -7.53 -16.68 -5.61
C LEU A 117 -6.23 -16.15 -6.24
N GLY A 118 -5.46 -16.98 -6.95
CA GLY A 118 -4.27 -16.54 -7.68
C GLY A 118 -4.59 -15.62 -8.86
N THR A 119 -5.69 -15.87 -9.59
CA THR A 119 -6.13 -14.95 -10.66
C THR A 119 -6.72 -13.66 -10.10
N THR A 120 -7.43 -13.73 -8.97
CA THR A 120 -8.01 -12.56 -8.30
C THR A 120 -6.93 -11.68 -7.68
N ALA A 121 -5.96 -12.27 -6.97
CA ALA A 121 -4.81 -11.56 -6.43
C ALA A 121 -4.01 -10.88 -7.56
N GLY A 122 -3.68 -11.60 -8.63
CA GLY A 122 -3.03 -11.02 -9.82
C GLY A 122 -3.78 -9.82 -10.41
N ALA A 123 -5.12 -9.90 -10.50
CA ALA A 123 -5.95 -8.79 -10.97
C ALA A 123 -5.93 -7.58 -10.01
N VAL A 124 -5.94 -7.83 -8.69
CA VAL A 124 -5.81 -6.78 -7.67
C VAL A 124 -4.43 -6.11 -7.71
N GLY A 125 -3.37 -6.88 -7.97
CA GLY A 125 -2.02 -6.34 -8.19
C GLY A 125 -1.95 -5.39 -9.40
N ILE A 126 -2.65 -5.71 -10.49
CA ILE A 126 -2.78 -4.80 -11.65
C ILE A 126 -3.60 -3.55 -11.28
N ALA A 127 -4.71 -3.72 -10.56
CA ALA A 127 -5.52 -2.60 -10.08
C ALA A 127 -4.73 -1.66 -9.15
N SER A 128 -3.88 -2.21 -8.29
CA SER A 128 -2.92 -1.46 -7.46
C SER A 128 -2.00 -0.59 -8.32
N ALA A 129 -1.36 -1.16 -9.34
CA ALA A 129 -0.46 -0.43 -10.23
C ALA A 129 -1.18 0.71 -10.96
N ILE A 130 -2.40 0.48 -11.45
CA ILE A 130 -3.23 1.51 -12.08
C ILE A 130 -3.58 2.62 -11.09
N CYS A 131 -3.96 2.29 -9.86
CA CYS A 131 -4.26 3.27 -8.82
C CYS A 131 -3.03 4.11 -8.44
N CYS A 132 -1.85 3.50 -8.33
CA CYS A 132 -0.60 4.22 -8.06
C CYS A 132 -0.22 5.19 -9.20
N ILE A 133 -0.45 4.80 -10.46
CA ILE A 133 -0.24 5.71 -11.60
C ILE A 133 -1.27 6.84 -11.59
N ALA A 134 -2.54 6.51 -11.32
CA ALA A 134 -3.62 7.49 -11.19
C ALA A 134 -3.39 8.46 -10.03
N ALA A 135 -2.73 8.03 -8.95
CA ALA A 135 -2.35 8.88 -7.83
C ALA A 135 -1.42 10.01 -8.27
N ILE A 136 -0.36 9.68 -8.99
CA ILE A 136 0.60 10.66 -9.53
C ILE A 136 -0.10 11.56 -10.55
N ALA A 137 -1.00 11.02 -11.38
CA ALA A 137 -1.78 11.80 -12.34
C ALA A 137 -2.75 12.78 -11.65
N GLY A 138 -3.36 12.38 -10.54
CA GLY A 138 -4.23 13.23 -9.74
C GLY A 138 -3.51 14.43 -9.15
N LEU A 139 -2.19 14.33 -8.92
CA LEU A 139 -1.37 15.44 -8.45
C LEU A 139 -1.03 16.47 -9.55
N ALA A 140 -1.51 16.31 -10.79
CA ALA A 140 -1.25 17.28 -11.85
C ALA A 140 -1.95 18.64 -11.61
N ASN A 141 -3.11 18.63 -10.93
CA ASN A 141 -3.91 19.82 -10.66
C ASN A 141 -4.28 19.91 -9.16
N GLN A 142 -4.36 21.12 -8.61
CA GLN A 142 -4.65 21.35 -7.17
C GLN A 142 -6.02 20.80 -6.76
N GLN A 143 -7.02 20.89 -7.64
CA GLN A 143 -8.36 20.37 -7.39
C GLN A 143 -8.40 18.84 -7.29
N THR A 144 -7.55 18.14 -8.04
CA THR A 144 -7.51 16.67 -8.08
C THR A 144 -6.44 16.09 -7.14
N ALA A 145 -5.55 16.92 -6.59
CA ALA A 145 -4.38 16.46 -5.83
C ALA A 145 -4.75 15.60 -4.61
N ARG A 146 -5.84 15.93 -3.91
CA ARG A 146 -6.32 15.12 -2.78
C ARG A 146 -6.87 13.77 -3.22
N THR A 147 -7.67 13.74 -4.29
CA THR A 147 -8.15 12.49 -4.86
C THR A 147 -6.99 11.61 -5.33
N GLY A 148 -5.92 12.21 -5.86
CA GLY A 148 -4.67 11.52 -6.18
C GLY A 148 -3.99 10.92 -4.96
N ASN A 149 -3.91 11.66 -3.85
CA ASN A 149 -3.36 11.12 -2.60
C ASN A 149 -4.16 9.91 -2.07
N VAL A 150 -5.50 9.95 -2.14
CA VAL A 150 -6.35 8.82 -1.73
C VAL A 150 -6.22 7.62 -2.67
N LEU A 151 -6.16 7.86 -3.98
CA LEU A 151 -5.86 6.81 -4.97
C LEU A 151 -4.51 6.15 -4.71
N GLY A 152 -3.52 6.93 -4.25
CA GLY A 152 -2.21 6.41 -3.85
C GLY A 152 -2.31 5.47 -2.64
N MET A 153 -3.03 5.88 -1.60
CA MET A 153 -3.28 5.04 -0.43
C MET A 153 -4.04 3.76 -0.79
N ALA A 154 -5.08 3.87 -1.64
CA ALA A 154 -5.82 2.72 -2.13
C ALA A 154 -4.94 1.77 -2.95
N GLY A 155 -4.11 2.30 -3.84
CA GLY A 155 -3.17 1.52 -4.65
C GLY A 155 -2.18 0.74 -3.79
N VAL A 156 -1.57 1.38 -2.78
CA VAL A 156 -0.67 0.71 -1.84
C VAL A 156 -1.42 -0.35 -1.03
N ALA A 157 -2.62 -0.05 -0.54
CA ALA A 157 -3.44 -1.00 0.21
C ALA A 157 -3.81 -2.24 -0.63
N PHE A 158 -4.18 -2.05 -1.90
CA PHE A 158 -4.46 -3.16 -2.83
C PHE A 158 -3.22 -4.01 -3.10
N GLY A 159 -2.06 -3.38 -3.28
CA GLY A 159 -0.81 -4.09 -3.54
C GLY A 159 -0.42 -4.98 -2.36
N LEU A 160 -0.47 -4.42 -1.15
CA LEU A 160 -0.24 -5.18 0.08
C LEU A 160 -1.29 -6.29 0.24
N ALA A 161 -2.58 -5.99 0.07
CA ALA A 161 -3.65 -6.98 0.17
C ALA A 161 -3.49 -8.14 -0.82
N SER A 162 -3.10 -7.86 -2.07
CA SER A 162 -2.77 -8.89 -3.06
C SER A 162 -1.65 -9.79 -2.57
N THR A 163 -0.56 -9.20 -2.07
CA THR A 163 0.58 -9.97 -1.54
C THR A 163 0.16 -10.82 -0.34
N THR A 164 -0.68 -10.31 0.55
CA THR A 164 -1.20 -11.11 1.68
C THR A 164 -2.06 -12.27 1.23
N ALA A 165 -2.85 -12.11 0.17
CA ALA A 165 -3.64 -13.19 -0.39
C ALA A 165 -2.73 -14.29 -0.98
N ASP A 166 -1.66 -13.90 -1.67
CA ASP A 166 -0.65 -14.84 -2.19
C ASP A 166 0.08 -15.58 -1.06
N MET A 167 0.45 -14.88 0.01
CA MET A 167 1.06 -15.48 1.20
C MET A 167 0.10 -16.40 1.96
N SER A 168 -1.19 -16.08 1.97
CA SER A 168 -2.23 -16.91 2.59
C SER A 168 -2.42 -18.22 1.82
N MET A 169 -2.35 -18.19 0.48
CA MET A 169 -2.34 -19.42 -0.33
C MET A 169 -1.11 -20.29 -0.05
N ALA A 170 0.02 -19.66 0.28
CA ALA A 170 1.23 -20.35 0.70
C ALA A 170 1.23 -20.73 2.20
N GLY A 171 0.16 -20.52 2.96
CA GLY A 171 0.10 -20.84 4.39
C GLY A 171 1.06 -20.02 5.27
N ALA A 172 1.69 -18.98 4.71
CA ALA A 172 2.78 -18.24 5.33
C ALA A 172 2.38 -16.85 5.85
N ALA A 173 1.13 -16.44 5.65
CA ALA A 173 0.66 -15.10 6.03
C ALA A 173 0.75 -14.84 7.54
N LEU A 174 0.17 -15.72 8.36
CA LEU A 174 0.17 -15.59 9.82
C LEU A 174 1.58 -15.51 10.44
N PRO A 175 2.50 -16.47 10.19
CA PRO A 175 3.83 -16.41 10.79
C PRO A 175 4.63 -15.18 10.32
N ALA A 176 4.47 -14.78 9.05
CA ALA A 176 5.12 -13.56 8.54
C ALA A 176 4.64 -12.29 9.25
N PHE A 177 3.33 -12.18 9.53
CA PHE A 177 2.78 -11.05 10.25
C PHE A 177 3.19 -11.02 11.72
N GLU A 178 3.27 -12.17 12.37
CA GLU A 178 3.76 -12.28 13.75
C GLU A 178 5.24 -11.85 13.84
N GLN A 179 6.09 -12.33 12.93
CA GLN A 179 7.51 -11.94 12.87
C GLN A 179 7.71 -10.43 12.66
N VAL A 180 6.84 -9.79 11.86
CA VAL A 180 6.82 -8.33 11.68
C VAL A 180 6.28 -7.63 12.92
N GLY A 181 5.25 -8.17 13.56
CA GLY A 181 4.62 -7.62 14.77
C GLY A 181 5.54 -7.58 15.98
N VAL A 182 6.38 -8.60 16.15
CA VAL A 182 7.43 -8.65 17.17
C VAL A 182 8.42 -7.49 17.03
N LEU A 183 8.74 -7.10 15.79
CA LEU A 183 9.68 -6.00 15.51
C LEU A 183 9.01 -4.62 15.50
N GLY A 184 7.72 -4.55 15.16
CA GLY A 184 6.97 -3.31 14.97
C GLY A 184 6.33 -2.72 16.24
N GLY A 185 6.04 -3.52 17.28
CA GLY A 185 5.51 -2.98 18.54
C GLY A 185 4.47 -3.82 19.30
N GLY A 186 4.42 -5.14 19.14
CA GLY A 186 3.46 -5.97 19.87
C GLY A 186 3.94 -7.41 20.03
N GLY A 187 4.98 -7.61 20.84
CA GLY A 187 5.19 -8.90 21.49
C GLY A 187 4.23 -9.00 22.67
N SER A 188 3.17 -9.79 22.51
CA SER A 188 2.40 -10.40 23.62
C SER A 188 1.65 -11.62 23.11
#